data_AF-A0A812WL68-F1
#
_entry.id   AF-A0A812WL68-F1
#
_cell.length_a   1.000
_cell.length_b   1.000
_cell.length_c   1.000
_cell.angle_alpha   90.00
_cell.angle_beta   90.00
_cell.angle_gamma   90.00
#
_symmetry.space_group_name_H-M   'P 1'
#
loop_
_entity.id
_entity.type
_entity.pdbx_description
1 polymer ?
#
loop_
_entity_poly.entity_id
_entity_poly.type
_entity_poly.pdbx_seq_one_letter_code
_entity_poly.pdbx_strand_id
1 'polypeptide(L)'
;ARKPKHDKKKEAEKKTKSLASFKRRHVLKKSKAKRKQAKLAERDAGIYGDYNLRELQIPKAAWPQTDRKNKGKHSFTLKSAVGPATIEVLVRTGAFFLKRINEGASGPTGQINFKRFGSVAEAWAAAKQ
;
A
#
# COMPACT_ATOMS: atom_id res chain seq x y z
N ALA A 1 14.56 22.07 -71.65
CA ALA A 1 15.84 22.04 -70.91
C ALA A 1 16.43 23.45 -70.83
N ARG A 2 16.50 24.05 -69.62
CA ARG A 2 17.41 25.15 -69.23
C ARG A 2 17.66 25.04 -67.72
N LYS A 3 18.93 24.90 -67.31
CA LYS A 3 19.46 24.93 -65.92
C LYS A 3 19.64 26.42 -65.48
N PRO A 4 20.38 26.72 -64.39
CA PRO A 4 20.08 26.59 -62.95
C PRO A 4 20.18 27.96 -62.22
N LYS A 5 19.79 28.07 -60.94
CA LYS A 5 20.37 29.09 -60.03
C LYS A 5 20.57 28.52 -58.63
N HIS A 6 21.85 28.46 -58.25
CA HIS A 6 22.38 28.33 -56.91
C HIS A 6 22.35 29.73 -56.27
N ASP A 7 21.91 29.88 -55.02
CA ASP A 7 22.73 30.54 -54.00
C ASP A 7 22.14 30.50 -52.57
N LYS A 8 23.00 30.01 -51.66
CA LYS A 8 23.30 30.49 -50.29
C LYS A 8 22.23 30.56 -49.18
N LYS A 9 22.47 29.66 -48.22
CA LYS A 9 22.98 29.96 -46.86
C LYS A 9 22.04 30.69 -45.89
N LYS A 10 21.64 29.98 -44.80
CA LYS A 10 21.83 30.43 -43.40
C LYS A 10 21.59 29.27 -42.43
N GLU A 11 22.63 28.91 -41.70
CA GLU A 11 22.56 28.17 -40.44
C GLU A 11 21.72 28.94 -39.42
N ALA A 12 20.91 28.23 -38.64
CA ALA A 12 20.33 28.74 -37.40
C ALA A 12 20.30 27.64 -36.34
N GLU A 13 21.36 27.66 -35.54
CA GLU A 13 21.50 27.29 -34.12
C GLU A 13 20.64 26.17 -33.51
N LYS A 14 21.36 25.12 -33.09
CA LYS A 14 20.92 24.14 -32.09
C LYS A 14 20.66 24.84 -30.75
N LYS A 15 19.38 25.08 -30.41
CA LYS A 15 18.99 25.43 -29.05
C LYS A 15 19.12 24.19 -28.15
N THR A 16 20.25 24.09 -27.45
CA THR A 16 20.43 23.15 -26.34
C THR A 16 19.44 23.53 -25.24
N LYS A 17 18.42 22.70 -25.04
CA LYS A 17 17.52 22.82 -23.89
C LYS A 17 18.35 22.59 -22.64
N SER A 18 18.59 23.65 -21.87
CA SER A 18 19.27 23.58 -20.58
C SER A 18 18.53 22.58 -19.69
N LEU A 19 19.19 21.48 -19.36
CA LEU A 19 18.71 20.55 -18.34
C LEU A 19 18.57 21.33 -17.03
N ALA A 20 17.34 21.42 -16.55
CA ALA A 20 17.02 22.01 -15.26
C ALA A 20 17.90 21.38 -14.18
N SER A 21 18.72 22.19 -13.51
CA SER A 21 19.58 21.78 -12.42
C SER A 21 18.71 21.47 -11.19
N PHE A 22 18.17 20.26 -11.13
CA PHE A 22 17.56 19.75 -9.91
C PHE A 22 18.64 19.63 -8.83
N LYS A 23 18.73 20.66 -7.98
CA LYS A 23 19.47 20.63 -6.72
C LYS A 23 19.06 19.40 -5.91
N ARG A 24 19.89 18.36 -5.91
CA ARG A 24 19.72 17.17 -5.07
C ARG A 24 19.93 17.57 -3.61
N ARG A 25 18.84 17.84 -2.88
CA ARG A 25 18.86 17.96 -1.43
C ARG A 25 19.25 16.59 -0.85
N HIS A 26 20.43 16.50 -0.26
CA HIS A 26 20.84 15.35 0.55
C HIS A 26 19.93 15.28 1.80
N VAL A 27 18.91 14.43 1.76
CA VAL A 27 18.11 14.11 2.95
C VAL A 27 18.97 13.26 3.88
N LEU A 28 19.38 13.85 5.00
CA LEU A 28 20.14 13.22 6.07
C LEU A 28 19.44 11.94 6.55
N LYS A 29 20.08 10.78 6.32
CA LYS A 29 19.66 9.46 6.81
C LYS A 29 19.94 9.32 8.32
N LYS A 30 19.29 10.10 9.18
CA LYS A 30 19.30 9.86 10.63
C LYS A 30 17.89 9.47 11.06
N SER A 31 17.71 8.23 11.58
CA SER A 31 16.56 7.72 12.38
C SER A 31 15.91 6.36 11.98
N LYS A 32 16.61 5.40 11.36
CA LYS A 32 15.98 4.08 11.09
C LYS A 32 15.73 3.22 12.34
N ALA A 33 16.55 3.35 13.38
CA ALA A 33 16.43 2.53 14.59
C ALA A 33 15.26 2.98 15.50
N LYS A 34 15.18 4.29 15.82
CA LYS A 34 14.11 4.85 16.67
C LYS A 34 12.70 4.62 16.09
N ARG A 35 12.57 4.69 14.76
CA ARG A 35 11.30 4.41 14.06
C ARG A 35 10.89 2.93 14.09
N LYS A 36 11.83 1.99 14.25
CA LYS A 36 11.50 0.56 14.38
C LYS A 36 10.94 0.22 15.76
N GLN A 37 11.51 0.80 16.82
CA GLN A 37 11.03 0.59 18.20
C GLN A 37 9.63 1.19 18.41
N ALA A 38 9.39 2.41 17.91
CA ALA A 38 8.06 3.03 17.96
C ALA A 38 6.99 2.18 17.24
N LYS A 39 7.32 1.59 16.09
CA LYS A 39 6.40 0.70 15.36
C LYS A 39 6.09 -0.61 16.07
N LEU A 40 7.02 -1.14 16.87
CA LEU A 40 6.78 -2.34 17.66
C LEU A 40 5.81 -2.02 18.82
N ALA A 41 6.07 -0.91 19.52
CA ALA A 41 5.22 -0.44 20.62
C ALA A 41 3.80 -0.07 20.15
N GLU A 42 3.65 0.57 18.99
CA GLU A 42 2.36 0.84 18.36
C GLU A 42 1.58 -0.46 18.12
N ARG A 43 2.25 -1.54 17.71
CA ARG A 43 1.58 -2.83 17.50
C ARG A 43 1.07 -3.44 18.80
N ASP A 44 1.84 -3.41 19.88
CA ASP A 44 1.37 -3.95 21.16
C ASP A 44 0.21 -3.12 21.75
N ALA A 45 0.21 -1.82 21.47
CA ALA A 45 -0.91 -0.94 21.76
C ALA A 45 -2.13 -1.20 20.85
N GLY A 46 -1.97 -1.87 19.71
CA GLY A 46 -3.03 -2.07 18.72
C GLY A 46 -3.28 -0.85 17.85
N ILE A 47 -2.28 0.02 17.67
CA ILE A 47 -2.34 1.23 16.87
C ILE A 47 -1.81 0.94 15.46
N TYR A 48 -2.53 1.40 14.44
CA TYR A 48 -2.10 1.39 13.05
C TYR A 48 -2.29 2.76 12.40
N GLY A 49 -1.20 3.52 12.25
CA GLY A 49 -1.29 4.89 11.77
C GLY A 49 -2.15 5.73 12.71
N ASP A 50 -3.28 6.23 12.21
CA ASP A 50 -4.23 7.05 12.97
C ASP A 50 -5.38 6.22 13.59
N TYR A 51 -5.32 4.88 13.51
CA TYR A 51 -6.40 3.98 13.93
C TYR A 51 -6.06 3.16 15.16
N ASN A 52 -7.00 3.03 16.10
CA ASN A 52 -6.93 2.07 17.18
C ASN A 52 -7.70 0.79 16.80
N LEU A 53 -6.96 -0.28 16.50
CA LEU A 53 -7.50 -1.58 16.09
C LEU A 53 -8.32 -2.26 17.21
N ARG A 54 -8.04 -1.94 18.49
CA ARG A 54 -8.81 -2.47 19.63
C ARG A 54 -10.19 -1.84 19.69
N GLU A 55 -10.28 -0.52 19.52
CA GLU A 55 -11.55 0.21 19.48
C GLU A 55 -12.41 -0.23 18.28
N LEU A 56 -11.75 -0.53 17.15
CA LEU A 56 -12.40 -1.11 15.98
C LEU A 56 -12.75 -2.60 16.13
N GLN A 57 -12.54 -3.20 17.29
CA GLN A 57 -12.80 -4.61 17.58
C GLN A 57 -12.13 -5.59 16.59
N ILE A 58 -11.02 -5.18 15.98
CA ILE A 58 -10.27 -6.03 15.05
C ILE A 58 -9.48 -7.05 15.88
N PRO A 59 -9.68 -8.36 15.67
CA PRO A 59 -8.99 -9.39 16.43
C PRO A 59 -7.48 -9.31 16.22
N LYS A 60 -6.68 -9.68 17.24
CA LYS A 60 -5.21 -9.60 17.19
C LYS A 60 -4.59 -10.42 16.05
N ALA A 61 -5.26 -11.50 15.63
CA ALA A 61 -4.87 -12.29 14.46
C ALA A 61 -4.98 -11.50 13.14
N ALA A 62 -5.84 -10.48 13.09
CA ALA A 62 -6.03 -9.58 11.98
C ALA A 62 -5.24 -8.27 12.12
N TRP A 63 -4.23 -8.21 13.00
CA TRP A 63 -3.37 -7.04 13.14
C TRP A 63 -2.21 -7.07 12.13
N PRO A 64 -1.67 -5.90 11.75
CA PRO A 64 -0.62 -5.80 10.75
C PRO A 64 0.63 -6.62 11.12
N GLN A 65 1.06 -7.43 10.15
CA GLN A 65 2.29 -8.22 10.21
C GLN A 65 3.54 -7.32 10.17
N THR A 66 4.45 -7.47 11.14
CA THR A 66 5.64 -6.62 11.32
C THR A 66 6.81 -6.96 10.39
N ASP A 67 6.87 -8.21 9.97
CA ASP A 67 7.80 -8.74 8.99
C ASP A 67 7.51 -8.20 7.58
N ARG A 68 6.30 -7.69 7.33
CA ARG A 68 5.87 -7.21 6.02
C ARG A 68 5.78 -5.69 5.97
N LYS A 69 6.21 -5.13 4.84
CA LYS A 69 6.07 -3.70 4.57
C LYS A 69 4.62 -3.38 4.20
N ASN A 70 3.81 -2.99 5.17
CA ASN A 70 2.52 -2.37 4.91
C ASN A 70 2.73 -0.92 4.45
N LYS A 71 2.32 -0.63 3.21
CA LYS A 71 2.47 0.70 2.58
C LYS A 71 1.21 1.54 2.63
N GLY A 72 0.05 0.93 2.88
CA GLY A 72 -1.24 1.62 2.89
C GLY A 72 -1.42 2.43 4.17
N LYS A 73 -1.92 3.67 4.06
CA LYS A 73 -2.29 4.48 5.24
C LYS A 73 -3.53 3.93 5.95
N HIS A 74 -4.48 3.42 5.16
CA HIS A 74 -5.80 2.99 5.62
C HIS A 74 -6.04 1.50 5.40
N SER A 75 -5.02 0.78 4.94
CA SER A 75 -5.10 -0.66 4.72
C SER A 75 -3.76 -1.34 4.92
N PHE A 76 -3.82 -2.62 5.27
CA PHE A 76 -2.67 -3.51 5.35
C PHE A 76 -3.06 -4.91 4.90
N THR A 77 -2.08 -5.68 4.42
CA THR A 77 -2.31 -7.01 3.89
C THR A 77 -1.76 -8.06 4.84
N LEU A 78 -2.56 -9.09 5.08
CA LEU A 78 -2.29 -10.25 5.90
C LEU A 78 -2.28 -11.50 5.03
N LYS A 79 -1.48 -12.48 5.44
CA LYS A 79 -1.69 -13.86 5.02
C LYS A 79 -2.48 -14.55 6.12
N SER A 80 -3.50 -15.33 5.73
CA SER A 80 -4.20 -16.20 6.68
C SER A 80 -3.19 -17.17 7.29
N ALA A 81 -3.35 -17.48 8.58
CA ALA A 81 -2.56 -18.50 9.24
C ALA A 81 -3.02 -19.93 8.87
N VAL A 82 -4.24 -20.06 8.34
CA VAL A 82 -4.92 -21.35 8.09
C VAL A 82 -4.83 -21.77 6.61
N GLY A 83 -4.37 -20.89 5.71
CA GLY A 83 -4.20 -21.20 4.29
C GLY A 83 -3.51 -20.07 3.52
N PRO A 84 -3.25 -20.22 2.20
CA PRO A 84 -2.67 -19.19 1.32
C PRO A 84 -3.59 -17.99 1.06
N ALA A 85 -4.75 -17.91 1.72
CA ALA A 85 -5.64 -16.78 1.60
C ALA A 85 -4.91 -15.48 1.95
N THR A 86 -5.07 -14.46 1.12
CA THR A 86 -4.48 -13.13 1.31
C THR A 86 -5.59 -12.14 1.57
N ILE A 87 -5.60 -11.57 2.77
CA ILE A 87 -6.67 -10.69 3.25
C ILE A 87 -6.10 -9.28 3.39
N GLU A 88 -6.71 -8.31 2.72
CA GLU A 88 -6.44 -6.89 2.97
C GLU A 88 -7.46 -6.35 3.97
N VAL A 89 -6.98 -5.81 5.08
CA VAL A 89 -7.81 -5.14 6.07
C VAL A 89 -7.93 -3.68 5.67
N LEU A 90 -9.16 -3.22 5.42
CA LEU A 90 -9.50 -1.84 5.06
C LEU A 90 -10.03 -1.13 6.30
N VAL A 91 -9.12 -0.50 7.05
CA VAL A 91 -9.39 0.05 8.39
C VAL A 91 -10.33 1.25 8.33
N ARG A 92 -10.20 2.11 7.31
CA ARG A 92 -11.03 3.30 7.14
C ARG A 92 -12.48 2.97 6.77
N THR A 93 -12.69 2.00 5.89
CA THR A 93 -14.02 1.62 5.41
C THR A 93 -14.68 0.57 6.31
N GLY A 94 -13.91 -0.06 7.21
CA GLY A 94 -14.41 -1.10 8.09
C GLY A 94 -14.76 -2.36 7.31
N ALA A 95 -13.79 -2.91 6.58
CA ALA A 95 -13.99 -4.10 5.76
C ALA A 95 -12.75 -4.99 5.66
N PHE A 96 -12.96 -6.26 5.35
CA PHE A 96 -11.92 -7.17 4.87
C PHE A 96 -12.09 -7.37 3.36
N PHE A 97 -10.99 -7.34 2.61
CA PHE A 97 -10.99 -7.61 1.17
C PHE A 97 -10.13 -8.85 0.89
N LEU A 98 -10.73 -9.91 0.35
CA LEU A 98 -10.02 -11.14 0.03
C LEU A 98 -9.38 -11.01 -1.36
N LYS A 99 -8.05 -10.92 -1.39
CA LYS A 99 -7.26 -10.81 -2.64
C LYS A 99 -7.02 -12.15 -3.31
N ARG A 100 -6.85 -13.20 -2.51
CA ARG A 100 -6.59 -14.55 -2.98
C ARG A 100 -7.29 -15.50 -2.03
N ILE A 101 -8.02 -16.45 -2.58
CA ILE A 101 -8.66 -17.54 -1.86
C ILE A 101 -7.91 -18.83 -2.22
N ASN A 102 -7.92 -19.79 -1.30
CA ASN A 102 -7.46 -21.14 -1.57
C ASN A 102 -8.21 -21.75 -2.76
N GLU A 103 -7.53 -22.52 -3.63
CA GLU A 103 -8.23 -23.30 -4.64
C GLU A 103 -9.14 -24.31 -3.92
N GLY A 104 -10.46 -24.13 -4.05
CA GLY A 104 -11.47 -24.98 -3.40
C GLY A 104 -12.10 -24.44 -2.11
N ALA A 105 -11.70 -23.26 -1.60
CA ALA A 105 -12.41 -22.68 -0.45
C ALA A 105 -13.73 -22.02 -0.87
N SER A 106 -14.82 -22.36 -0.19
CA SER A 106 -16.18 -21.86 -0.42
C SER A 106 -16.46 -20.48 0.20
N GLY A 107 -15.41 -19.80 0.66
CA GLY A 107 -15.50 -18.52 1.37
C GLY A 107 -15.92 -17.35 0.46
N PRO A 108 -16.42 -16.25 1.06
CA PRO A 108 -16.82 -15.05 0.34
C PRO A 108 -15.67 -14.44 -0.49
N THR A 109 -15.91 -14.25 -1.79
CA THR A 109 -15.02 -13.52 -2.70
C THR A 109 -15.29 -12.01 -2.64
N GLY A 110 -14.22 -11.21 -2.52
CA GLY A 110 -14.32 -9.75 -2.53
C GLY A 110 -14.35 -9.09 -1.15
N GLN A 111 -15.22 -8.08 -0.99
CA GLN A 111 -15.24 -7.21 0.20
C GLN A 111 -16.30 -7.63 1.22
N ILE A 112 -15.85 -7.97 2.42
CA ILE A 112 -16.65 -8.26 3.62
C ILE A 112 -16.69 -7.00 4.48
N ASN A 113 -17.80 -6.26 4.43
CA ASN A 113 -17.99 -5.09 5.29
C ASN A 113 -18.39 -5.53 6.71
N PHE A 114 -17.78 -4.94 7.74
CA PHE A 114 -18.00 -5.29 9.14
C PHE A 114 -19.47 -5.14 9.53
N LYS A 115 -20.12 -4.06 9.08
CA LYS A 115 -21.54 -3.79 9.37
C LYS A 115 -22.50 -4.82 8.79
N ARG A 116 -22.14 -5.44 7.66
CA ARG A 116 -23.02 -6.41 6.96
C ARG A 116 -23.01 -7.78 7.63
N PHE A 117 -21.93 -8.12 8.31
CA PHE A 117 -21.72 -9.40 8.99
C PHE A 117 -22.05 -9.33 10.48
N GLY A 118 -22.74 -8.28 10.96
CA GLY A 118 -23.11 -8.11 12.37
C GLY A 118 -21.94 -7.67 13.27
N SER A 119 -20.80 -8.35 13.17
CA SER A 119 -19.61 -8.06 13.98
C SER A 119 -18.31 -8.21 13.19
N VAL A 120 -17.25 -7.53 13.66
CA VAL A 120 -15.89 -7.66 13.09
C VAL A 120 -15.34 -9.07 13.28
N ALA A 121 -15.73 -9.74 14.36
CA ALA A 121 -15.34 -11.11 14.65
C ALA A 121 -15.95 -12.11 13.64
N GLU A 122 -17.24 -11.97 13.31
CA GLU A 122 -17.91 -12.78 12.29
C GLU A 122 -17.35 -12.51 10.90
N ALA A 123 -17.15 -11.22 10.57
CA ALA A 123 -16.50 -10.83 9.32
C ALA A 123 -15.10 -11.47 9.18
N TRP A 124 -14.33 -11.52 10.28
CA TRP A 124 -13.01 -12.16 10.30
C TRP A 124 -13.11 -13.69 10.19
N ALA A 125 -14.10 -14.30 10.83
CA ALA A 125 -14.35 -15.72 10.73
C ALA A 125 -14.67 -16.15 9.29
N ALA A 126 -15.47 -15.35 8.58
CA ALA A 126 -15.75 -15.55 7.16
C ALA A 126 -14.53 -15.28 6.26
N ALA A 127 -13.70 -14.29 6.60
CA ALA A 127 -12.53 -13.93 5.80
C ALA A 127 -11.38 -14.95 5.86
N LYS A 128 -11.28 -15.72 6.94
CA LYS A 128 -10.17 -16.66 7.18
C LYS A 128 -10.42 -18.09 6.68
N GLN A 129 -11.66 -18.39 6.29
CA GLN A 129 -12.06 -19.66 5.63
C GLN A 129 -11.43 -19.73 4.23
#